data_AF-A0A401TE17-F1
#
_entry.id   AF-A0A401TE17-F1
#
_cell.length_a   1.000
_cell.length_b   1.000
_cell.length_c   1.000
_cell.angle_alpha   90.00
_cell.angle_beta   90.00
_cell.angle_gamma   90.00
#
_symmetry.space_group_name_H-M   'P 1'
#
loop_
_entity.id
_entity.type
_entity.pdbx_description
1 polymer ?
#
loop_
_entity_poly.entity_id
_entity_poly.type
_entity_poly.pdbx_seq_one_letter_code
_entity_poly.pdbx_strand_id
1 'polypeptide(L)'
;MPRRQKVQTLKRLCLCNVAANMKEVWAKDYTDNYLTQYDFLYIIGPFNDLASSLVQDLLRLLGETHRLSRAYLHLLLVPHLVELNLRSCSGLVSNAIGQIIHARCQVPQTL
;
A
#
# COMPACT_ATOMS: atom_id res chain seq x y z
N MET A 1 -34.64 -8.11 18.65
CA MET A 1 -33.58 -7.18 19.12
C MET A 1 -32.82 -6.64 17.92
N PRO A 2 -32.66 -5.31 17.76
CA PRO A 2 -31.89 -4.76 16.65
C PRO A 2 -30.40 -5.04 16.88
N ARG A 3 -29.72 -5.59 15.86
CA ARG A 3 -28.28 -5.88 15.91
C ARG A 3 -27.54 -4.56 16.11
N ARG A 4 -26.90 -4.35 17.27
CA ARG A 4 -26.01 -3.20 17.49
C ARG A 4 -24.87 -3.29 16.46
N GLN A 5 -24.83 -2.37 15.51
CA GLN A 5 -23.68 -2.20 14.62
C GLN A 5 -22.46 -1.91 15.50
N LYS A 6 -21.40 -2.70 15.34
CA LYS A 6 -20.11 -2.40 15.98
C LYS A 6 -19.64 -1.05 15.44
N VAL A 7 -19.58 -0.05 16.31
CA VAL A 7 -19.03 1.27 15.98
C VAL A 7 -17.58 1.08 15.56
N GLN A 8 -17.24 1.52 14.35
CA GLN A 8 -15.87 1.43 13.85
C GLN A 8 -14.99 2.45 14.55
N THR A 9 -13.71 2.09 14.76
CA THR A 9 -12.73 3.05 15.28
C THR A 9 -12.45 4.14 14.25
N LEU A 10 -12.06 5.32 14.71
CA LEU A 10 -11.67 6.43 13.84
C LEU A 10 -10.56 6.01 12.88
N LYS A 11 -9.56 5.27 13.38
CA LYS A 11 -8.48 4.69 12.58
C LYS A 11 -9.03 3.86 11.40
N ARG A 12 -10.01 2.97 11.65
CA ARG A 12 -10.60 2.14 10.59
C ARG A 12 -11.35 3.00 9.57
N LEU A 13 -12.13 3.98 10.01
CA LEU A 13 -12.85 4.89 9.11
C LEU A 13 -11.90 5.69 8.22
N CYS A 14 -10.81 6.23 8.77
CA CYS A 14 -9.79 6.94 8.01
C CYS A 14 -9.12 6.03 6.97
N LEU A 15 -8.69 4.83 7.36
CA LEU A 15 -8.09 3.86 6.43
C LEU A 15 -9.06 3.45 5.32
N CYS A 16 -10.33 3.21 5.65
CA CYS A 16 -11.37 2.94 4.65
C CYS A 16 -11.55 4.11 3.69
N ASN A 17 -11.51 5.36 4.17
CA ASN A 17 -11.61 6.54 3.33
C ASN A 17 -10.40 6.67 2.39
N VAL A 18 -9.18 6.48 2.89
CA VAL A 18 -7.96 6.48 2.06
C VAL A 18 -8.03 5.39 1.00
N ALA A 19 -8.37 4.15 1.38
CA ALA A 19 -8.54 3.04 0.46
C ALA A 19 -9.64 3.30 -0.60
N ALA A 20 -10.74 3.94 -0.20
CA ALA A 20 -11.82 4.32 -1.10
C ALA A 20 -11.37 5.30 -2.17
N ASN A 21 -10.54 6.28 -1.79
CA ASN A 21 -10.05 7.36 -2.65
C ASN A 21 -8.67 7.07 -3.26
N MET A 22 -8.17 5.83 -3.15
CA MET A 22 -6.82 5.46 -3.62
C MET A 22 -6.64 5.74 -5.12
N LYS A 23 -7.64 5.40 -5.94
CA LYS A 23 -7.57 5.57 -7.40
C LYS A 23 -7.56 7.04 -7.83
N GLU A 24 -8.52 7.80 -7.32
CA GLU A 24 -8.86 9.14 -7.85
C GLU A 24 -7.99 10.25 -7.24
N VAL A 25 -7.45 10.03 -6.04
CA VAL A 25 -6.68 11.04 -5.29
C VAL A 25 -5.22 10.63 -5.18
N TRP A 26 -4.96 9.47 -4.59
CA TRP A 26 -3.61 9.13 -4.14
C TRP A 26 -2.72 8.53 -5.24
N ALA A 27 -3.31 7.80 -6.17
CA ALA A 27 -2.59 7.08 -7.22
C ALA A 27 -2.85 7.64 -8.62
N LYS A 28 -3.65 8.70 -8.76
CA LYS A 28 -4.01 9.27 -10.06
C LYS A 28 -2.78 9.77 -10.82
N ASP A 29 -2.08 10.73 -10.23
CA ASP A 29 -0.85 11.29 -10.79
C ASP A 29 0.21 10.21 -11.02
N TYR A 30 0.31 9.26 -10.08
CA TYR A 30 1.21 8.13 -10.18
C TYR A 30 0.91 7.22 -11.38
N THR A 31 -0.36 6.88 -11.58
CA THR A 31 -0.82 5.99 -12.65
C THR A 31 -0.65 6.65 -14.01
N ASP A 32 -0.96 7.96 -14.09
CA ASP A 32 -0.96 8.71 -15.34
C ASP A 32 0.45 9.05 -15.80
N ASN A 33 1.37 9.35 -14.88
CA ASN A 33 2.68 9.91 -15.23
C ASN A 33 3.87 8.96 -15.01
N TYR A 34 3.76 7.97 -14.11
CA TYR A 34 4.95 7.25 -13.61
C TYR A 34 4.86 5.72 -13.63
N LEU A 35 3.68 5.14 -13.90
CA LEU A 35 3.51 3.67 -13.86
C LEU A 35 4.33 2.92 -14.94
N THR A 36 4.61 3.57 -16.07
CA THR A 36 5.36 3.01 -17.21
C THR A 36 6.83 3.40 -17.23
N GLN A 37 7.22 4.43 -16.46
CA GLN A 37 8.60 4.88 -16.37
C GLN A 37 9.33 4.07 -15.30
N TYR A 38 10.48 3.50 -15.66
CA TYR A 38 11.35 2.75 -14.75
C TYR A 38 11.97 3.63 -13.62
N ASP A 39 11.66 4.93 -13.59
CA ASP A 39 12.16 5.92 -12.62
C ASP A 39 11.46 5.89 -11.25
N PHE A 40 10.67 4.84 -10.99
CA PHE A 40 9.93 4.66 -9.73
C PHE A 40 10.79 4.79 -8.46
N LEU A 41 12.07 4.45 -8.53
CA LEU A 41 12.98 4.42 -7.37
C LEU A 41 13.14 5.78 -6.69
N TYR A 42 12.91 6.89 -7.41
CA TYR A 42 13.19 8.24 -6.92
C TYR A 42 11.95 9.06 -6.54
N ILE A 43 10.74 8.52 -6.71
CA ILE A 43 9.51 9.25 -6.40
C ILE A 43 9.26 9.25 -4.89
N ILE A 44 9.17 10.41 -4.25
CA ILE A 44 8.71 10.48 -2.86
C ILE A 44 7.18 10.31 -2.89
N GLY A 45 6.70 9.16 -2.41
CA GLY A 45 5.28 8.81 -2.42
C GLY A 45 4.53 9.49 -1.26
N PRO A 46 3.20 9.71 -1.40
CA PRO A 46 2.38 10.36 -0.38
C PRO A 46 2.28 9.60 0.95
N PHE A 47 2.78 8.35 0.99
CA PHE A 47 2.77 7.49 2.17
C PHE A 47 4.14 7.34 2.85
N ASN A 48 5.18 8.03 2.35
CA ASN A 48 6.52 7.92 2.92
C ASN A 48 6.59 8.37 4.39
N ASP A 49 5.77 9.35 4.80
CA ASP A 49 5.71 9.82 6.18
C ASP A 49 4.63 9.09 7.01
N LEU A 50 3.88 8.18 6.40
CA LEU A 50 2.83 7.43 7.09
C LEU A 50 3.46 6.29 7.90
N ALA A 51 3.15 6.19 9.19
CA ALA A 51 3.68 5.12 10.04
C ALA A 51 3.51 3.71 9.41
N SER A 52 4.54 2.86 9.51
CA SER A 52 4.58 1.54 8.86
C SER A 52 3.36 0.68 9.19
N SER A 53 2.89 0.74 10.44
CA SER A 53 1.71 0.00 10.89
C SER A 53 0.43 0.42 10.17
N LEU A 54 0.29 1.70 9.80
CA LEU A 54 -0.85 2.20 9.04
C LEU A 54 -0.76 1.80 7.56
N VAL A 55 0.45 1.82 6.99
CA VAL A 55 0.69 1.34 5.62
C VAL A 55 0.37 -0.16 5.51
N GLN A 56 0.78 -0.95 6.51
CA GLN A 56 0.46 -2.37 6.60
C GLN A 56 -1.05 -2.63 6.74
N ASP A 57 -1.73 -1.88 7.59
CA ASP A 57 -3.18 -1.99 7.74
C ASP A 57 -3.91 -1.61 6.44
N LEU A 58 -3.38 -0.62 5.70
CA LEU A 58 -3.92 -0.21 4.40
C LEU A 58 -3.70 -1.29 3.32
N LEU A 59 -2.49 -1.87 3.26
CA LEU A 59 -2.19 -3.01 2.38
C LEU A 59 -3.09 -4.21 2.68
N ARG A 60 -3.28 -4.53 3.95
CA ARG A 60 -4.18 -5.62 4.38
C ARG A 60 -5.62 -5.32 3.96
N LEU A 61 -6.11 -4.11 4.21
CA LEU A 61 -7.46 -3.69 3.83
C LEU A 61 -7.69 -3.77 2.32
N LEU A 62 -6.74 -3.30 1.51
CA LEU A 62 -6.82 -3.34 0.04
C LEU A 62 -6.73 -4.78 -0.49
N GLY A 63 -5.93 -5.62 0.16
CA GLY A 63 -5.81 -7.05 -0.16
C GLY A 63 -7.09 -7.83 0.16
N GLU A 64 -7.65 -7.65 1.36
CA GLU A 64 -8.92 -8.28 1.78
C GLU A 64 -10.11 -7.86 0.92
N THR A 65 -10.09 -6.62 0.42
CA THR A 65 -11.15 -6.09 -0.45
C THR A 65 -10.92 -6.35 -1.95
N HIS A 66 -9.83 -7.04 -2.32
CA HIS A 66 -9.41 -7.26 -3.72
C HIS A 66 -9.30 -5.97 -4.55
N ARG A 67 -9.00 -4.84 -3.91
CA ARG A 67 -8.84 -3.53 -4.55
C ARG A 67 -7.39 -3.13 -4.76
N LEU A 68 -6.45 -3.98 -4.35
CA LEU A 68 -5.03 -3.72 -4.54
C LEU A 68 -4.69 -3.78 -6.03
N SER A 69 -3.96 -2.78 -6.51
CA SER A 69 -3.44 -2.72 -7.88
C SER A 69 -1.92 -2.61 -7.84
N ARG A 70 -1.26 -2.84 -8.99
CA ARG A 70 0.19 -2.66 -9.12
C ARG A 70 0.62 -1.25 -8.73
N ALA A 71 -0.12 -0.23 -9.17
CA ALA A 71 0.16 1.17 -8.85
C ALA A 71 0.08 1.44 -7.34
N TYR A 72 -0.92 0.87 -6.66
CA TYR A 72 -1.09 1.07 -5.23
C TYR A 72 0.01 0.36 -4.45
N LEU A 73 0.37 -0.85 -4.89
CA LEU A 73 1.46 -1.59 -4.29
C LEU A 73 2.77 -0.80 -4.40
N HIS A 74 3.07 -0.24 -5.57
CA HIS A 74 4.24 0.63 -5.75
C HIS A 74 4.26 1.79 -4.74
N LEU A 75 3.15 2.54 -4.61
CA LEU A 75 3.07 3.69 -3.69
C LEU A 75 3.15 3.32 -2.20
N LEU A 76 2.71 2.11 -1.84
CA LEU A 76 2.69 1.62 -0.47
C LEU A 76 3.98 0.89 -0.08
N LEU A 77 4.85 0.58 -1.04
CA LEU A 77 6.20 0.04 -0.79
C LEU A 77 7.13 1.16 -0.34
N VAL A 78 7.04 1.47 0.95
CA VAL A 78 7.79 2.53 1.63
C VAL A 78 9.03 1.94 2.35
N PRO A 79 10.07 2.76 2.62
CA PRO A 79 11.35 2.23 3.10
C PRO A 79 11.33 1.67 4.53
N HIS A 80 10.48 2.20 5.38
CA HIS A 80 10.31 1.83 6.78
C HIS A 80 9.33 0.66 7.00
N LEU A 81 8.98 -0.07 5.95
CA LEU A 81 8.00 -1.15 6.02
C LEU A 81 8.63 -2.40 6.65
N VAL A 82 8.20 -2.74 7.88
CA VAL A 82 8.80 -3.81 8.70
C VAL A 82 8.36 -5.21 8.28
N GLU A 83 7.08 -5.33 7.90
CA GLU A 83 6.47 -6.58 7.44
C GLU A 83 5.66 -6.32 6.18
N LEU A 84 5.88 -7.17 5.17
CA LEU A 84 5.14 -7.14 3.91
C LEU A 84 4.42 -8.47 3.71
N ASN A 85 3.09 -8.46 3.73
CA ASN A 85 2.28 -9.65 3.45
C ASN A 85 1.57 -9.50 2.10
N LEU A 86 2.07 -10.22 1.10
CA LEU A 86 1.51 -10.23 -0.26
C LEU A 86 0.63 -11.45 -0.56
N ARG A 87 0.28 -12.28 0.44
CA ARG A 87 -0.49 -13.52 0.21
C ARG A 87 -1.83 -13.24 -0.47
N SER A 88 -2.52 -12.18 -0.06
CA SER A 88 -3.81 -11.77 -0.63
C SER A 88 -3.71 -11.21 -2.06
N CYS A 89 -2.49 -11.01 -2.58
CA CYS A 89 -2.25 -10.38 -3.88
C CYS A 89 -1.09 -11.05 -4.64
N SER A 90 -0.93 -12.36 -4.51
CA SER A 90 0.13 -13.14 -5.16
C SER A 90 0.20 -12.91 -6.68
N GLY A 91 -0.93 -12.69 -7.35
CA GLY A 91 -0.98 -12.39 -8.78
C GLY A 91 -0.39 -11.04 -9.20
N LEU A 92 -0.16 -10.12 -8.27
CA LEU A 92 0.51 -8.84 -8.53
C LEU A 92 2.03 -8.91 -8.32
N VAL A 93 2.51 -9.99 -7.69
CA VAL A 93 3.94 -10.19 -7.42
C VAL A 93 4.63 -10.61 -8.72
N SER A 94 5.56 -9.77 -9.17
CA SER A 94 6.40 -10.00 -10.35
C SER A 94 7.85 -9.69 -10.00
N ASN A 95 8.79 -10.09 -10.86
CA ASN A 95 10.21 -9.74 -10.67
C ASN A 95 10.43 -8.23 -10.52
N ALA A 96 9.64 -7.41 -11.22
CA ALA A 96 9.70 -5.95 -11.08
C ALA A 96 9.31 -5.49 -9.67
N ILE A 97 8.27 -6.09 -9.07
CA ILE A 97 7.89 -5.83 -7.67
C ILE A 97 9.00 -6.30 -6.71
N GLY A 98 9.63 -7.45 -6.99
CA GLY A 98 10.76 -7.93 -6.19
C GLY A 98 11.94 -6.95 -6.17
N GLN A 99 12.30 -6.39 -7.33
CA GLN A 99 13.32 -5.35 -7.43
C GLN A 99 12.94 -4.07 -6.66
N ILE A 100 11.67 -3.68 -6.74
CA ILE A 100 11.17 -2.52 -6.00
C ILE A 100 11.25 -2.74 -4.48
N ILE A 101 10.82 -3.90 -3.99
CA ILE A 101 10.93 -4.25 -2.58
C ILE A 101 12.39 -4.19 -2.14
N HIS A 102 13.30 -4.78 -2.92
CA HIS A 102 14.74 -4.76 -2.60
C HIS A 102 15.34 -3.34 -2.56
N ALA A 103 14.90 -2.45 -3.45
CA ALA A 103 15.45 -1.11 -3.55
C ALA A 103 14.82 -0.11 -2.57
N ARG A 104 13.54 -0.31 -2.19
CA ARG A 104 12.81 0.59 -1.31
C ARG A 104 12.79 0.13 0.12
N CYS A 105 12.35 -1.10 0.39
CA CYS A 105 12.18 -1.59 1.75
C CYS A 105 13.54 -1.91 2.33
N GLN A 106 13.87 -1.30 3.47
CA GLN A 106 15.01 -1.73 4.27
C GLN A 106 14.65 -3.11 4.82
N VAL A 107 15.07 -4.17 4.13
CA VAL A 107 14.97 -5.52 4.69
C VAL A 107 15.79 -5.48 5.99
N PRO A 108 15.19 -5.77 7.15
CA PRO A 108 15.98 -5.84 8.37
C PRO A 108 17.04 -6.92 8.15
N GLN A 109 18.32 -6.51 8.20
CA GLN A 109 19.42 -7.43 8.39
C GLN A 109 19.27 -8.00 9.80
N THR A 110 18.43 -9.02 9.96
CA THR A 110 18.57 -9.93 11.10
C THR A 110 19.84 -10.72 10.87
N LEU A 111 20.92 -10.26 11.50
CA LEU A 111 22.11 -11.04 11.84
C LEU A 111 21.73 -12.20 12.77
#